data_AF-A0A380QBB9-F1
#
_entry.id   AF-A0A380QBB9-F1
#
_cell.length_a   1.000
_cell.length_b   1.000
_cell.length_c   1.000
_cell.angle_alpha   90.00
_cell.angle_beta   90.00
_cell.angle_gamma   90.00
#
_symmetry.space_group_name_H-M   'P 1'
#
loop_
_entity.id
_entity.type
_entity.pdbx_description
1 polymer ?
#
loop_
_entity_poly.entity_id
_entity_poly.type
_entity_poly.pdbx_seq_one_letter_code
_entity_poly.pdbx_strand_id
1 'polypeptide(L)'
;MVKQFTSGLIISTFFLAVPGYAASFDCDNAKGYVETSICTNPVLSKLDDTLSSVYAKAQAAAPDQEINIRNEQRKWLKNSRNTLTSEDALILSYESRIAQLSKANVSIPASAASEASVPTPD
;
A
#
# COMPACT_ATOMS: atom_id res chain seq x y z
N MET A 1 -8.87 17.05 -66.75
CA MET A 1 -7.87 16.30 -65.98
C MET A 1 -7.42 17.17 -64.82
N VAL A 2 -8.00 16.98 -63.63
CA VAL A 2 -7.54 17.57 -62.36
C VAL A 2 -8.01 16.64 -61.23
N LYS A 3 -7.07 16.23 -60.39
CA LYS A 3 -7.18 15.17 -59.39
C LYS A 3 -7.51 15.83 -58.03
N GLN A 4 -8.65 15.50 -57.42
CA GLN A 4 -8.95 15.82 -56.02
C GLN A 4 -8.95 14.49 -55.27
N PHE A 5 -8.01 14.28 -54.37
CA PHE A 5 -7.96 13.12 -53.47
C PHE A 5 -8.51 13.56 -52.10
N THR A 6 -9.82 13.43 -51.95
CA THR A 6 -10.50 13.44 -50.66
C THR A 6 -10.68 12.00 -50.17
N SER A 7 -10.59 11.84 -48.85
CA SER A 7 -10.97 10.68 -48.02
C SER A 7 -9.82 9.85 -47.47
N GLY A 8 -9.59 10.00 -46.16
CA GLY A 8 -8.67 9.18 -45.38
C GLY A 8 -8.83 9.40 -43.88
N LEU A 9 -9.90 8.83 -43.33
CA LEU A 9 -10.14 8.40 -41.93
C LEU A 9 -9.31 9.08 -40.81
N ILE A 10 -9.95 9.96 -40.02
CA ILE A 10 -9.45 10.36 -38.69
C ILE A 10 -9.48 9.13 -37.78
N ILE A 11 -8.33 8.50 -37.55
CA ILE A 11 -8.16 7.49 -36.49
C ILE A 11 -8.16 8.26 -35.17
N SER A 12 -9.35 8.48 -34.62
CA SER A 12 -9.53 8.97 -33.25
C SER A 12 -9.11 7.85 -32.31
N THR A 13 -7.85 7.89 -31.85
CA THR A 13 -7.32 6.98 -30.84
C THR A 13 -8.10 7.18 -29.55
N PHE A 14 -9.03 6.28 -29.27
CA PHE A 14 -9.78 6.23 -28.02
C PHE A 14 -8.78 5.85 -26.92
N PHE A 15 -8.35 6.81 -26.10
CA PHE A 15 -7.59 6.51 -24.88
C PHE A 15 -8.53 5.76 -23.93
N LEU A 16 -8.40 4.44 -23.91
CA LEU A 16 -8.99 3.61 -22.87
C LEU A 16 -8.23 3.90 -21.57
N ALA A 17 -8.76 4.83 -20.77
CA ALA A 17 -8.31 5.02 -19.40
C ALA A 17 -8.64 3.73 -18.62
N VAL A 18 -7.63 2.89 -18.41
CA VAL A 18 -7.75 1.75 -17.52
C VAL A 18 -7.97 2.31 -16.11
N PRO A 19 -9.03 1.92 -15.39
CA PRO A 19 -9.21 2.36 -14.02
C PRO A 19 -8.02 1.85 -13.20
N GLY A 20 -7.20 2.77 -12.70
CA GLY A 20 -6.13 2.46 -11.78
C GLY A 20 -6.71 2.04 -10.44
N TYR A 21 -6.32 0.88 -9.93
CA TYR A 21 -6.58 0.53 -8.54
C TYR A 21 -5.66 1.39 -7.66
N ALA A 22 -6.21 2.00 -6.61
CA ALA A 22 -5.41 2.80 -5.69
C ALA A 22 -4.45 1.85 -4.94
N ALA A 23 -3.18 1.86 -5.32
CA ALA A 23 -2.10 1.35 -4.49
C ALA A 23 -1.65 2.46 -3.54
N SER A 24 -0.88 2.11 -2.51
CA SER A 24 -0.30 3.12 -1.61
C SER A 24 0.84 3.94 -2.24
N PHE A 25 1.09 3.73 -3.55
CA PHE A 25 2.12 4.40 -4.36
C PHE A 25 1.60 4.69 -5.77
N ASP A 26 2.37 5.46 -6.54
CA ASP A 26 2.02 5.85 -7.91
C ASP A 26 2.23 4.68 -8.90
N CYS A 27 1.13 4.13 -9.39
CA CYS A 27 1.12 3.03 -10.34
C CYS A 27 1.69 3.38 -11.73
N ASP A 28 1.72 4.66 -12.11
CA ASP A 28 2.31 5.07 -13.39
C ASP A 28 3.84 4.91 -13.38
N ASN A 29 4.44 4.83 -12.19
CA ASN A 29 5.86 4.67 -11.97
C ASN A 29 6.24 3.28 -11.41
N ALA A 30 5.33 2.31 -11.46
CA ALA A 30 5.55 0.94 -10.96
C ALA A 30 6.73 0.25 -11.68
N LYS A 31 7.60 -0.41 -10.89
CA LYS A 31 8.79 -1.11 -11.38
C LYS A 31 8.85 -2.55 -10.89
N GLY A 32 9.16 -3.43 -11.83
CA GLY A 32 9.33 -4.86 -11.56
C GLY A 32 8.01 -5.57 -11.27
N TYR A 33 8.13 -6.88 -10.99
CA TYR A 33 6.99 -7.77 -10.83
C TYR A 33 6.03 -7.31 -9.73
N VAL A 34 6.56 -7.06 -8.54
CA VAL A 34 5.76 -6.81 -7.34
C VAL A 34 4.89 -5.55 -7.46
N GLU A 35 5.48 -4.43 -7.89
CA GLU A 35 4.72 -3.17 -8.03
C GLU A 35 3.70 -3.27 -9.14
N THR A 36 4.04 -3.95 -10.24
CA THR A 36 3.10 -4.21 -11.34
C THR A 36 1.92 -5.05 -10.85
N SER A 37 2.16 -6.15 -10.13
CA SER A 37 1.11 -7.00 -9.57
C SER A 37 0.20 -6.25 -8.60
N ILE A 38 0.73 -5.33 -7.78
CA ILE A 38 -0.12 -4.52 -6.90
C ILE A 38 -1.02 -3.57 -7.69
N CYS A 39 -0.51 -2.98 -8.77
CA CYS A 39 -1.26 -2.05 -9.59
C CYS A 39 -2.32 -2.72 -10.47
N THR A 40 -2.15 -3.99 -10.85
CA THR A 40 -3.07 -4.70 -11.74
C THR A 40 -3.99 -5.69 -11.02
N ASN A 41 -3.67 -6.11 -9.80
CA ASN A 41 -4.48 -7.02 -9.01
C ASN A 41 -5.20 -6.29 -7.86
N PRO A 42 -6.56 -6.22 -7.88
CA PRO A 42 -7.32 -5.48 -6.88
C PRO A 42 -7.18 -6.04 -5.44
N VAL A 43 -6.91 -7.33 -5.29
CA VAL A 43 -6.67 -7.93 -3.97
C VAL A 43 -5.36 -7.41 -3.39
N LEU A 44 -4.30 -7.39 -4.20
CA LEU A 44 -2.99 -6.89 -3.79
C LEU A 44 -3.00 -5.38 -3.53
N SER A 45 -3.67 -4.59 -4.38
CA SER A 45 -3.87 -3.15 -4.13
C SER A 45 -4.59 -2.93 -2.79
N LYS A 46 -5.65 -3.68 -2.50
CA LYS A 46 -6.38 -3.54 -1.22
C LYS A 46 -5.52 -3.93 -0.01
N LEU A 47 -4.71 -4.99 -0.14
CA LEU A 47 -3.77 -5.41 0.90
C LEU A 47 -2.67 -4.35 1.13
N ASP A 48 -2.20 -3.70 0.07
CA ASP A 48 -1.22 -2.63 0.13
C ASP A 48 -1.74 -1.40 0.89
N ASP A 49 -2.96 -0.95 0.57
CA ASP A 49 -3.65 0.11 1.32
C ASP A 49 -3.84 -0.27 2.80
N THR A 50 -4.26 -1.52 3.04
CA THR A 50 -4.52 -2.01 4.40
C THR A 50 -3.23 -2.02 5.23
N LEU A 51 -2.13 -2.50 4.64
CA LEU A 51 -0.83 -2.50 5.28
C LEU A 51 -0.35 -1.09 5.60
N SER A 52 -0.52 -0.14 4.67
CA SER A 52 -0.18 1.27 4.88
C SER A 52 -0.89 1.86 6.11
N SER A 53 -2.21 1.67 6.20
CA SER A 53 -3.00 2.11 7.35
C SER A 53 -2.57 1.45 8.67
N VAL A 54 -2.36 0.13 8.67
CA VAL A 54 -1.96 -0.61 9.89
C VAL A 54 -0.55 -0.20 10.34
N TYR A 55 0.37 0.01 9.41
CA TYR A 55 1.73 0.48 9.70
C TYR A 55 1.71 1.87 10.34
N ALA A 56 0.93 2.81 9.80
CA ALA A 56 0.77 4.14 10.39
C ALA A 56 0.22 4.09 11.82
N LYS A 57 -0.79 3.24 12.08
CA LYS A 57 -1.34 3.02 13.42
C LYS A 57 -0.30 2.44 14.38
N ALA A 58 0.46 1.44 13.94
CA ALA A 58 1.49 0.82 14.77
C ALA A 58 2.59 1.82 15.17
N GLN A 59 2.98 2.74 14.27
CA GLN A 59 3.91 3.81 14.60
C GLN A 59 3.33 4.80 15.61
N ALA A 60 2.07 5.22 15.42
CA ALA A 60 1.41 6.16 16.31
C ALA A 60 1.18 5.59 17.72
N ALA A 61 0.87 4.29 17.82
CA ALA A 61 0.67 3.63 19.11
C ALA A 61 1.98 3.42 19.90
N ALA A 62 3.13 3.41 19.21
CA ALA A 62 4.41 3.03 19.79
C ALA A 62 5.54 4.04 19.48
N PRO A 63 5.47 5.31 19.94
CA PRO A 63 6.46 6.34 19.59
C PRO A 63 7.91 5.91 19.90
N ASP A 64 8.13 5.30 21.07
CA ASP A 64 9.45 4.80 21.47
C ASP A 64 10.00 3.66 20.60
N GLN A 65 9.13 3.00 19.82
CA GLN A 65 9.47 1.91 18.90
C GLN A 65 9.39 2.32 17.43
N GLU A 66 9.09 3.59 17.11
CA GLU A 66 8.85 4.05 15.73
C GLU A 66 10.03 3.70 14.81
N ILE A 67 11.26 3.92 15.27
CA ILE A 67 12.49 3.61 14.52
C ILE A 67 12.61 2.11 14.25
N ASN A 68 12.33 1.28 15.26
CA ASN A 68 12.38 -0.18 15.12
C ASN A 68 11.31 -0.68 14.15
N ILE A 69 10.07 -0.19 14.27
CA ILE A 69 8.96 -0.52 13.37
C ILE A 69 9.29 -0.13 11.92
N ARG A 70 9.87 1.05 11.71
CA ARG A 70 10.34 1.51 10.39
C ARG A 70 11.43 0.59 9.84
N ASN A 71 12.41 0.22 10.65
CA ASN A 71 13.51 -0.64 10.24
C ASN A 71 13.02 -2.03 9.85
N GLU A 72 12.12 -2.63 10.64
CA GLU A 72 11.53 -3.93 10.33
C GLU A 72 10.64 -3.87 9.08
N GLN A 73 9.91 -2.78 8.86
CA GLN A 73 9.13 -2.59 7.64
C GLN A 73 10.05 -2.53 6.40
N ARG A 74 11.16 -1.79 6.47
CA ARG A 74 12.16 -1.71 5.38
C ARG A 74 12.82 -3.05 5.12
N LYS A 75 13.15 -3.81 6.17
CA LYS A 75 13.70 -5.18 6.04
C LYS A 75 12.69 -6.10 5.36
N TRP A 76 11.42 -6.07 5.76
CA TRP A 76 10.37 -6.85 5.14
C TRP A 76 10.19 -6.51 3.65
N LEU A 77 10.16 -5.21 3.31
CA LEU A 77 10.11 -4.77 1.91
C LEU A 77 11.26 -5.34 1.09
N LYS A 78 12.50 -5.21 1.59
CA LYS A 78 13.72 -5.62 0.88
C LYS A 78 13.87 -7.14 0.76
N ASN A 79 13.66 -7.86 1.86
CA ASN A 79 14.07 -9.26 1.99
C ASN A 79 12.91 -10.25 1.81
N SER A 80 11.66 -9.78 1.87
CA SER A 80 10.47 -10.60 1.69
C SER A 80 9.65 -10.12 0.49
N ARG A 81 8.94 -8.99 0.58
CA ARG A 81 8.03 -8.54 -0.49
C ARG A 81 8.73 -8.47 -1.86
N ASN A 82 9.85 -7.75 -1.94
CA ASN A 82 10.52 -7.45 -3.21
C ASN A 82 11.29 -8.63 -3.83
N THR A 83 11.35 -9.78 -3.16
CA THR A 83 12.01 -10.98 -3.69
C THR A 83 11.01 -11.96 -4.32
N LEU A 84 9.71 -11.71 -4.15
CA LEU A 84 8.65 -12.61 -4.61
C LEU A 84 8.32 -12.40 -6.08
N THR A 85 8.01 -13.51 -6.75
CA THR A 85 7.63 -13.57 -8.17
C THR A 85 6.32 -14.34 -8.39
N SER A 86 5.50 -14.45 -7.34
CA SER A 86 4.20 -15.13 -7.34
C SER A 86 3.17 -14.27 -6.60
N GLU A 87 1.99 -14.10 -7.19
CA GLU A 87 0.89 -13.33 -6.58
C GLU A 87 0.39 -13.99 -5.31
N ASP A 88 0.21 -15.32 -5.29
CA ASP A 88 -0.21 -16.05 -4.09
C ASP A 88 0.79 -15.87 -2.95
N ALA A 89 2.09 -15.99 -3.24
CA ALA A 89 3.13 -15.76 -2.24
C ALA A 89 3.14 -14.31 -1.76
N LEU A 90 2.86 -13.35 -2.65
CA LEU A 90 2.77 -11.93 -2.32
C LEU A 90 1.57 -11.65 -1.42
N ILE A 91 0.39 -12.19 -1.74
CA ILE A 91 -0.83 -12.11 -0.92
C ILE A 91 -0.53 -12.62 0.49
N LEU A 92 0.02 -13.83 0.61
CA LEU A 92 0.38 -14.42 1.91
C LEU A 92 1.39 -13.57 2.69
N SER A 93 2.36 -12.97 2.00
CA SER A 93 3.34 -12.07 2.64
C SER A 93 2.68 -10.81 3.21
N TYR A 94 1.76 -10.20 2.46
CA TYR A 94 0.98 -9.04 2.92
C TYR A 94 0.08 -9.39 4.11
N GLU A 95 -0.70 -10.47 4.02
CA GLU A 95 -1.57 -10.93 5.10
C GLU A 95 -0.78 -11.19 6.39
N SER A 96 0.34 -11.90 6.29
CA SER A 96 1.23 -12.17 7.42
C SER A 96 1.76 -10.88 8.04
N ARG A 97 2.19 -9.92 7.22
CA ARG A 97 2.73 -8.65 7.71
C ARG A 97 1.67 -7.79 8.40
N ILE A 98 0.47 -7.71 7.81
CA ILE A 98 -0.68 -7.03 8.40
C ILE A 98 -1.02 -7.64 9.76
N ALA A 99 -1.06 -8.97 9.86
CA ALA A 99 -1.35 -9.66 11.12
C ALA A 99 -0.28 -9.38 12.20
N GLN A 100 1.00 -9.35 11.83
CA GLN A 100 2.10 -9.04 12.74
C GLN A 100 1.98 -7.62 13.31
N LEU A 101 1.77 -6.62 12.46
CA LEU A 101 1.64 -5.22 12.88
C LEU A 101 0.35 -4.97 13.68
N SER A 102 -0.74 -5.65 13.33
CA SER A 102 -2.01 -5.56 14.06
C SER A 102 -1.89 -6.13 15.48
N LYS A 103 -1.21 -7.27 15.65
CA LYS A 103 -0.94 -7.84 16.99
C LYS A 103 -0.03 -6.93 17.81
N ALA A 104 1.03 -6.39 17.21
CA ALA A 104 1.92 -5.44 17.88
C ALA A 104 1.15 -4.20 18.39
N ASN A 105 0.21 -3.69 17.58
CA ASN A 105 -0.65 -2.57 17.96
C ASN A 105 -1.60 -2.90 19.13
N VAL A 106 -2.13 -4.13 19.20
CA VAL A 106 -3.01 -4.57 20.31
C VAL A 106 -2.21 -4.81 21.61
N SER A 107 -0.95 -5.27 21.50
CA SER A 107 -0.09 -5.51 22.66
C SER A 107 0.45 -4.22 23.31
N ILE A 108 0.32 -3.08 22.64
CA ILE A 108 0.59 -1.78 23.27
C ILE A 108 -0.74 -1.31 23.89
N PRO A 109 -0.85 -1.18 25.22
CA PRO A 109 -2.09 -0.77 25.83
C PRO A 109 -2.49 0.62 25.33
N ALA A 110 -3.73 0.74 24.84
CA ALA A 110 -4.39 1.99 24.47
C ALA A 110 -4.57 2.97 25.66
N SER A 111 -4.02 2.66 26.84
CA SER A 111 -4.18 3.40 28.09
C SER A 111 -3.17 4.53 28.30
N ALA A 112 -2.17 4.70 27.44
CA ALA A 112 -1.20 5.79 27.57
C ALA A 112 -1.72 7.15 27.04
N ALA A 113 -2.96 7.22 26.54
CA ALA A 113 -3.55 8.43 25.96
C ALA A 113 -4.83 8.93 26.65
N SER A 114 -5.17 8.44 27.87
CA SER A 114 -6.41 8.84 28.56
C SER A 114 -6.28 8.99 30.08
N GLU A 115 -5.12 9.42 30.60
CA GLU A 115 -5.00 9.76 32.03
C GLU A 115 -4.25 11.08 32.23
N ALA A 116 -4.78 12.13 31.62
CA ALA A 116 -4.52 13.50 32.05
C ALA A 116 -5.88 14.17 32.30
N SER A 117 -6.01 14.78 33.49
CA SER A 117 -7.15 15.53 34.03
C SER A 117 -8.27 14.73 34.72
N VAL A 118 -8.03 14.36 35.98
CA VAL A 118 -9.10 14.39 36.99
C VAL A 118 -8.58 15.25 38.16
N PRO A 119 -9.15 16.45 38.40
CA PRO A 119 -8.85 17.20 39.61
C PRO A 119 -9.52 16.53 40.81
N THR A 120 -8.74 16.29 41.86
CA THR A 120 -9.18 15.93 43.21
C THR A 120 -10.03 17.05 43.81
N PRO A 121 -11.24 16.77 44.34
CA PRO A 121 -11.92 17.68 45.26
C PRO A 121 -11.50 17.41 46.71
N ASP A 122 -11.43 18.50 47.48
CA ASP A 122 -11.17 18.59 48.93
C ASP A 122 -12.18 17.82 49.81
#